data_AF-A0A644ZUM5-F1
#
_entry.id   AF-A0A644ZUM5-F1
#
_cell.length_a   1.000
_cell.length_b   1.000
_cell.length_c   1.000
_cell.angle_alpha   90.00
_cell.angle_beta   90.00
_cell.angle_gamma   90.00
#
_symmetry.space_group_name_H-M   'P 1'
#
loop_
_entity.id
_entity.type
_entity.pdbx_description
1 polymer ?
#
loop_
_entity_poly.entity_id
_entity_poly.type
_entity_poly.pdbx_seq_one_letter_code
_entity_poly.pdbx_strand_id
1 'polypeptide(L)' 'MVENRSKEKFLANPIERHDNAAWRGHIVKTKPESNVQIPSREEVESAKEWVDNNSLS' A
#
# COMPACT_ATOMS: atom_id res chain seq x y z
N MET A 1 -37.54 17.18 16.09
CA MET A 1 -36.31 16.82 16.84
C MET A 1 -35.61 15.73 16.07
N VAL A 2 -34.31 15.84 15.82
CA VAL A 2 -33.55 14.77 15.15
C VAL A 2 -33.01 13.86 16.23
N GLU A 3 -33.41 12.59 16.20
CA GLU A 3 -32.90 11.59 17.12
C GLU A 3 -31.42 11.29 16.81
N ASN A 4 -30.59 11.35 17.85
CA ASN A 4 -29.16 11.10 17.74
C ASN A 4 -28.93 9.59 17.65
N ARG A 5 -28.80 9.06 16.42
CA ARG A 5 -28.51 7.64 16.18
C ARG A 5 -27.02 7.38 16.43
N SER A 6 -26.69 6.44 17.31
CA SER A 6 -25.32 5.98 17.52
C SER A 6 -24.83 5.18 16.31
N LYS A 7 -23.61 5.46 15.84
CA LYS A 7 -22.97 4.66 14.77
C LYS A 7 -22.74 3.22 15.29
N GLU A 8 -23.16 2.23 14.52
CA GLU A 8 -22.85 0.83 14.79
C GLU A 8 -21.33 0.61 14.81
N LYS A 9 -20.84 -0.08 15.85
CA LYS A 9 -19.39 -0.29 16.09
C LYS A 9 -18.70 -1.13 15.01
N PHE A 10 -19.46 -1.82 14.15
CA PHE A 10 -18.96 -2.74 13.13
C PHE A 10 -19.25 -2.28 11.70
N LEU A 11 -19.45 -0.97 11.47
CA LEU A 11 -19.89 -0.41 10.19
C LEU A 11 -18.95 -0.61 8.99
N ALA A 12 -17.77 -1.19 9.17
CA ALA A 12 -16.97 -1.90 8.16
C ALA A 12 -15.58 -2.01 8.77
N ASN A 13 -15.16 -3.22 9.16
CA ASN A 13 -13.73 -3.43 9.31
C ASN A 13 -13.13 -3.22 7.90
N PRO A 14 -12.18 -2.30 7.69
CA PRO A 14 -11.58 -2.13 6.38
C PRO A 14 -11.02 -3.49 5.94
N ILE A 15 -11.54 -4.02 4.84
CA ILE A 15 -11.01 -5.26 4.28
C ILE A 15 -9.72 -4.88 3.60
N GLU A 16 -8.59 -5.04 4.29
CA GLU A 16 -7.28 -4.78 3.71
C GLU A 16 -7.00 -5.81 2.61
N ARG A 17 -6.97 -5.32 1.38
CA ARG A 17 -6.81 -6.11 0.15
C ARG A 17 -5.61 -5.58 -0.62
N HIS A 18 -4.42 -6.02 -0.22
CA HIS A 18 -3.17 -5.68 -0.92
C HIS A 18 -3.17 -6.17 -2.36
N ASP A 19 -4.03 -7.15 -2.69
CA ASP A 19 -4.12 -7.72 -4.01
C ASP A 19 -4.60 -6.76 -5.09
N ASN A 20 -5.35 -5.74 -4.71
CA ASN A 20 -5.85 -4.70 -5.59
C ASN A 20 -5.02 -3.40 -5.51
N ALA A 21 -3.91 -3.39 -4.78
CA ALA A 21 -3.06 -2.20 -4.67
C ALA A 21 -2.43 -1.85 -6.02
N ALA A 22 -2.36 -0.56 -6.36
CA ALA A 22 -1.78 -0.11 -7.62
C ALA A 22 -0.32 -0.59 -7.81
N TRP A 23 0.45 -0.66 -6.71
CA TRP A 23 1.83 -1.14 -6.74
C TRP A 23 1.93 -2.68 -6.81
N ARG A 24 0.85 -3.46 -6.61
CA ARG A 24 0.90 -4.94 -6.53
C ARG A 24 1.53 -5.56 -7.77
N GLY A 25 1.23 -5.02 -8.96
CA GLY A 25 1.75 -5.52 -10.24
C GLY A 25 3.25 -5.38 -10.40
N HIS A 26 3.90 -4.59 -9.55
CA HIS A 26 5.32 -4.26 -9.57
C HIS A 26 6.14 -5.16 -8.61
N ILE A 27 5.47 -6.04 -7.85
CA ILE A 27 6.10 -6.99 -6.92
C ILE A 27 6.30 -8.36 -7.57
N VAL A 28 7.52 -8.86 -7.48
CA VAL A 28 7.90 -10.16 -8.07
C VAL A 28 7.69 -11.30 -7.08
N LYS A 29 8.02 -11.08 -5.81
CA LYS A 29 7.92 -12.10 -4.77
C LYS A 29 7.78 -11.48 -3.39
N THR A 30 7.46 -12.32 -2.42
CA THR A 30 7.39 -11.93 -1.02
C THR A 30 8.33 -12.80 -0.20
N LYS A 31 9.02 -12.23 0.78
CA LYS A 31 9.88 -12.99 1.69
C LYS A 31 9.02 -13.94 2.53
N PRO A 32 9.40 -15.23 2.65
CA PRO A 32 8.56 -16.25 3.27
C PRO A 32 8.32 -16.02 4.77
N GLU A 33 9.31 -15.49 5.49
CA GLU A 33 9.21 -15.30 6.94
C GLU A 33 8.60 -13.94 7.32
N SER A 34 9.08 -12.87 6.68
CA SER A 34 8.69 -11.50 7.05
C SER A 34 7.52 -10.94 6.25
N ASN A 35 7.06 -11.65 5.21
CA ASN A 35 6.07 -11.17 4.24
C ASN A 35 6.42 -9.83 3.57
N VAL A 36 7.70 -9.46 3.55
CA VAL A 36 8.17 -8.25 2.87
C VAL A 36 8.19 -8.47 1.37
N GLN A 37 7.55 -7.57 0.64
CA GLN A 37 7.47 -7.60 -0.81
C GLN A 37 8.81 -7.22 -1.44
N ILE A 38 9.18 -7.93 -2.49
CA ILE A 38 10.39 -7.71 -3.28
C ILE A 38 9.96 -7.20 -4.66
N PRO A 39 10.22 -5.92 -4.98
CA PRO A 39 9.91 -5.35 -6.28
C PRO A 39 10.83 -5.90 -7.39
N SER A 40 10.48 -5.60 -8.64
CA SER A 40 11.35 -5.87 -9.79
C SER A 40 12.56 -4.92 -9.81
N ARG A 41 13.54 -5.22 -10.66
CA ARG A 41 14.76 -4.38 -10.76
C ARG A 41 14.45 -2.99 -11.31
N GLU A 42 13.60 -2.94 -12.32
CA GLU A 42 13.19 -1.71 -13.01
C GLU A 42 12.52 -0.75 -12.02
N GLU A 43 11.72 -1.27 -11.10
CA GLU A 43 11.05 -0.51 -10.05
C GLU A 43 12.03 0.03 -9.01
N VAL A 44 13.06 -0.75 -8.65
CA VAL A 44 14.14 -0.30 -7.76
C VAL A 44 14.93 0.84 -8.41
N GLU A 45 15.24 0.72 -9.70
CA GLU A 45 15.96 1.74 -10.45
C GLU A 45 15.12 3.01 -10.60
N SER A 46 13.84 2.89 -10.98
CA SER A 46 12.92 4.02 -11.07
C SER A 46 12.70 4.73 -9.74
N ALA A 47 12.53 3.99 -8.64
CA ALA A 47 12.42 4.57 -7.31
C ALA A 47 13.71 5.31 -6.90
N LYS A 48 14.87 4.76 -7.25
CA LYS A 48 16.17 5.43 -7.01
C LYS A 48 16.26 6.74 -7.79
N GLU A 49 15.98 6.71 -9.09
CA GLU A 49 15.99 7.90 -9.94
C GLU A 49 15.03 8.96 -9.44
N TRP A 50 13.83 8.56 -9.00
CA TRP A 50 12.88 9.49 -8.42
C TRP A 50 13.43 10.15 -7.16
N VAL A 51 14.05 9.39 -6.25
CA VAL A 51 14.65 9.97 -5.02
C VAL A 51 15.81 10.90 -5.36
N ASP A 52 16.68 10.51 -6.29
CA ASP A 52 17.83 11.31 -6.69
C ASP A 52 17.38 12.64 -7.34
N ASN A 53 16.38 12.59 -8.21
CA ASN A 53 15.87 13.75 -8.96
C ASN A 53 14.87 14.60 -8.17
N ASN A 54 14.13 14.00 -7.23
CA ASN A 54 13.23 14.70 -6.32
C ASN A 54 14.03 15.22 -5.11
N SER A 55 15.10 15.96 -5.42
CA SER A 55 15.89 16.65 -4.42
C SER A 55 14.99 17.70 -3.76
N LEU A 56 14.59 17.45 -2.51
CA LEU A 56 13.96 18.47 -1.68
C LEU A 56 14.98 19.60 -1.47
N SER A 57 14.80 20.71 -2.18
CA SER A 57 15.46 21.99 -1.87
C SER A 57 14.84 22.61 -0.63
#